data_AF-A0A2Y9KRQ7-F1
#
_entry.id   AF-A0A2Y9KRQ7-F1
#
_cell.length_a   1.000
_cell.length_b   1.000
_cell.length_c   1.000
_cell.angle_alpha   90.00
_cell.angle_beta   90.00
_cell.angle_gamma   90.00
#
_symmetry.space_group_name_H-M   'P 1'
#
loop_
_entity.id
_entity.type
_entity.pdbx_description
1 polymer ?
#
loop_
_entity_poly.entity_id
_entity_poly.type
_entity_poly.pdbx_seq_one_letter_code
_entity_poly.pdbx_strand_id
1 'polypeptide(L)'
;MSVAPQRPLPASRGRAVSGSVPCETRLGAGRGAALAGMLIEDPIATCLSPPVYDMICKLGFEVRENWDIDRIVTQRGDVCWPTITACVMYTRSAQSLDYRGSVRLLGPVCEAVHSHLLSLTKGQFETRYAPWLQWTAFPELFPEIFAALESLQGPAISLGLMKLTACLERALGDVLVLLGKDCPFLLRDLLVSEELAAVFGRPVMDVLKVFVGSPCGLNLRNVLWHGFASPREIPPKYCSMMMLLTVGLGQLLKRYLEQTRRVLAHRPRVALAHLEEAAVFPDVTPEVLGVLEDVMRNSTFIRKVMMPYWEAAFLSFRSHRFADCAVLLLTQLEAGLRRVFAAVNQCPRRLLTAEEEAAIGSLAALADGYRAHFHPVSQLKKQVLSCEKSIRVWPLLPLPEEAARSVATSETHACEAFVTEILRELLRHLPERDGLVSGWDGLPAGRWPEAIQELCGTPIWTLFCPRTVLEVVTVLRSIGARCACVSRQVAASAELRHQQWVERRLRSRQRQTYLHMVSSVKLLSPVLQLILLLIALELVNIHMVGGKSPCEYQQYLKFLKSVLQYTEKLVAHTSQQRNKWSEAISLTRAALLKMWSFTEKKQMLIHLAKKSASKGDL
;
A
#
# COMPACT_ATOMS: atom_id res chain seq x y z
N MET A 1 -37.78 21.61 64.45
CA MET A 1 -39.25 21.43 64.61
C MET A 1 -39.69 20.38 63.63
N SER A 2 -40.51 19.44 64.14
CA SER A 2 -41.07 18.20 63.59
C SER A 2 -41.52 18.27 62.11
N VAL A 3 -41.61 17.20 61.31
CA VAL A 3 -42.32 15.91 61.52
C VAL A 3 -41.80 14.86 60.50
N ALA A 4 -41.59 13.62 60.95
CA ALA A 4 -41.72 12.38 60.17
C ALA A 4 -42.96 11.62 60.73
N PRO A 5 -43.46 10.44 60.25
CA PRO A 5 -42.96 9.52 59.21
C PRO A 5 -44.08 8.87 58.34
N GLN A 6 -43.75 7.90 57.47
CA GLN A 6 -44.37 6.55 57.48
C GLN A 6 -43.71 5.59 56.46
N ARG A 7 -43.47 4.37 56.94
CA ARG A 7 -43.10 3.11 56.25
C ARG A 7 -44.17 2.08 56.69
N PRO A 8 -44.49 0.98 55.97
CA PRO A 8 -43.61 -0.21 55.99
C PRO A 8 -43.61 -1.14 54.74
N LEU A 9 -42.64 -2.08 54.79
CA LEU A 9 -42.25 -3.24 53.93
C LEU A 9 -43.23 -4.45 54.05
N PRO A 10 -43.13 -5.62 53.33
CA PRO A 10 -41.88 -6.42 53.14
C PRO A 10 -41.71 -7.46 51.97
N ALA A 11 -40.48 -8.02 51.91
CA ALA A 11 -40.06 -9.41 51.53
C ALA A 11 -40.20 -9.89 50.04
N SER A 12 -39.35 -10.72 49.42
CA SER A 12 -38.10 -11.42 49.79
C SER A 12 -37.45 -12.11 48.55
N ARG A 13 -36.12 -12.33 48.63
CA ARG A 13 -35.31 -13.48 48.10
C ARG A 13 -35.22 -13.79 46.59
N GLY A 14 -33.98 -13.75 46.07
CA GLY A 14 -33.54 -14.50 44.88
C GLY A 14 -32.07 -14.26 44.52
N ARG A 15 -31.18 -15.20 44.86
CA ARG A 15 -29.72 -15.21 44.62
C ARG A 15 -29.35 -15.03 43.14
N ALA A 16 -28.36 -14.18 42.87
CA ALA A 16 -27.57 -14.21 41.64
C ALA A 16 -26.65 -15.44 41.64
N VAL A 17 -26.78 -16.28 40.62
CA VAL A 17 -25.83 -17.36 40.33
C VAL A 17 -24.99 -16.92 39.14
N SER A 18 -23.69 -16.79 39.40
CA SER A 18 -22.63 -16.71 38.41
C SER A 18 -22.62 -17.98 37.55
N GLY A 19 -22.99 -17.85 36.28
CA GLY A 19 -22.87 -18.90 35.27
C GLY A 19 -21.76 -18.55 34.29
N SER A 20 -20.53 -18.93 34.62
CA SER A 20 -19.45 -19.11 33.66
C SER A 20 -19.84 -20.22 32.67
N VAL A 21 -20.00 -19.90 31.39
CA VAL A 21 -20.17 -20.92 30.35
C VAL A 21 -18.80 -21.25 29.75
N PRO A 22 -18.39 -22.52 29.69
CA PRO A 22 -17.04 -22.91 29.28
C PRO A 22 -16.83 -22.73 27.78
N CYS A 23 -15.65 -22.22 27.43
CA CYS A 23 -15.11 -22.26 26.08
C CYS A 23 -14.60 -23.68 25.81
N GLU A 24 -15.46 -24.57 25.30
CA GLU A 24 -15.03 -25.85 24.75
C GLU A 24 -14.82 -25.75 23.23
N THR A 25 -13.56 -25.91 22.86
CA THR A 25 -13.05 -26.24 21.53
C THR A 25 -13.72 -27.50 20.98
N ARG A 26 -14.57 -27.35 19.97
CA ARG A 26 -14.83 -28.40 18.97
C ARG A 26 -14.53 -27.86 17.58
N LEU A 27 -13.31 -28.14 17.13
CA LEU A 27 -12.93 -28.17 15.72
C LEU A 27 -13.72 -29.30 15.05
N GLY A 28 -14.47 -28.97 13.99
CA GLY A 28 -15.15 -29.97 13.18
C GLY A 28 -16.00 -29.33 12.10
N ALA A 29 -15.58 -29.48 10.85
CA ALA A 29 -16.23 -29.47 9.53
C ALA A 29 -17.64 -28.87 9.26
N GLY A 30 -18.46 -28.51 10.24
CA GLY A 30 -19.85 -28.04 10.09
C GLY A 30 -20.04 -26.53 9.88
N ARG A 31 -19.01 -25.70 10.11
CA ARG A 31 -19.15 -24.23 9.92
C ARG A 31 -19.18 -23.80 8.44
N GLY A 32 -18.53 -24.56 7.55
CA GLY A 32 -18.56 -24.28 6.11
C GLY A 32 -19.97 -24.45 5.51
N ALA A 33 -20.70 -25.47 5.95
CA ALA A 33 -22.07 -25.73 5.52
C ALA A 33 -23.09 -24.74 6.14
N ALA A 34 -22.86 -24.31 7.39
CA ALA A 34 -23.71 -23.29 8.04
C ALA A 34 -23.57 -21.90 7.39
N LEU A 35 -22.36 -21.53 6.93
CA LEU A 35 -22.13 -20.31 6.15
C LEU A 35 -22.80 -20.35 4.77
N ALA A 36 -22.90 -21.54 4.14
CA ALA A 36 -23.61 -21.73 2.88
C ALA A 36 -25.14 -21.66 3.03
N GLY A 37 -25.68 -22.12 4.17
CA GLY A 37 -27.12 -22.15 4.44
C GLY A 37 -27.74 -20.82 4.90
N MET A 38 -26.94 -19.86 5.37
CA MET A 38 -27.43 -18.55 5.84
C MET A 38 -27.45 -17.44 4.76
N LEU A 39 -26.99 -17.73 3.54
CA LEU A 39 -26.88 -16.76 2.44
C LEU A 39 -28.02 -16.87 1.41
N ILE A 40 -29.16 -17.43 1.81
CA ILE A 40 -30.32 -17.63 0.95
C ILE A 40 -31.23 -16.39 1.01
N GLU A 41 -31.47 -15.85 -0.19
CA GLU A 41 -32.23 -14.66 -0.58
C GLU A 41 -31.53 -13.31 -0.36
N ASP A 42 -31.34 -12.56 -1.47
CA ASP A 42 -30.71 -11.23 -1.54
C ASP A 42 -31.85 -10.21 -1.77
N PRO A 43 -32.53 -9.71 -0.72
CA PRO A 43 -33.74 -8.91 -0.87
C PRO A 43 -33.42 -7.45 -1.22
N ILE A 44 -32.14 -7.05 -1.13
CA ILE A 44 -31.71 -5.67 -1.27
C ILE A 44 -31.20 -5.46 -2.70
N ALA A 45 -32.05 -4.89 -3.56
CA ALA A 45 -31.70 -4.49 -4.92
C ALA A 45 -30.65 -3.37 -5.01
N THR A 46 -30.30 -2.76 -3.87
CA THR A 46 -29.38 -1.63 -3.73
C THR A 46 -28.20 -1.96 -2.81
N CYS A 47 -27.07 -1.30 -3.02
CA CYS A 47 -25.92 -1.34 -2.09
C CYS A 47 -25.77 0.00 -1.33
N LEU A 48 -26.66 0.96 -1.58
CA LEU A 48 -26.70 2.26 -0.92
C LEU A 48 -27.67 2.24 0.26
N SER A 49 -27.35 2.99 1.31
CA SER A 49 -28.32 3.25 2.37
C SER A 49 -29.49 4.09 1.83
N PRO A 50 -30.72 3.97 2.38
CA PRO A 50 -31.87 4.70 1.84
C PRO A 50 -31.67 6.22 1.68
N PRO A 51 -31.03 6.95 2.62
CA PRO A 51 -30.75 8.37 2.45
C PRO A 51 -29.77 8.67 1.31
N VAL A 52 -28.75 7.83 1.14
CA VAL A 52 -27.76 7.99 0.06
C VAL A 52 -28.38 7.65 -1.29
N TYR A 53 -29.22 6.62 -1.34
CA TYR A 53 -29.98 6.27 -2.54
C TYR A 53 -30.92 7.40 -2.96
N ASP A 54 -31.68 7.99 -2.02
CA ASP A 54 -32.55 9.15 -2.30
C ASP A 54 -31.73 10.33 -2.86
N MET A 55 -30.63 10.67 -2.20
CA MET A 55 -29.76 11.77 -2.57
C MET A 55 -29.13 11.60 -3.97
N ILE A 56 -28.67 10.41 -4.32
CA ILE A 56 -27.96 10.15 -5.58
C ILE A 56 -28.94 9.85 -6.72
N CYS A 57 -29.90 8.96 -6.50
CA CYS A 57 -30.70 8.37 -7.57
C CYS A 57 -31.99 9.13 -7.87
N LYS A 58 -32.54 9.88 -6.89
CA LYS A 58 -33.86 10.51 -7.01
C LYS A 58 -33.80 12.03 -7.00
N LEU A 59 -33.15 12.60 -6.00
CA LEU A 59 -33.17 14.03 -5.72
C LEU A 59 -32.64 14.84 -6.91
N GLY A 60 -33.36 15.90 -7.30
CA GLY A 60 -32.99 16.76 -8.42
C GLY A 60 -33.33 16.19 -9.81
N PHE A 61 -33.78 14.94 -9.90
CA PHE A 61 -34.31 14.34 -11.12
C PHE A 61 -35.82 14.05 -11.04
N GLU A 62 -36.47 14.58 -9.99
CA GLU A 62 -37.89 14.40 -9.69
C GLU A 62 -38.79 15.15 -10.70
N VAL A 63 -38.28 16.26 -11.26
CA VAL A 63 -39.02 17.14 -12.17
C VAL A 63 -38.28 17.23 -13.50
N ARG A 64 -38.97 16.98 -14.62
CA ARG A 64 -38.44 17.12 -15.99
C ARG A 64 -38.59 18.55 -16.49
N GLU A 65 -37.98 19.50 -15.80
CA GLU A 65 -37.87 20.86 -16.32
C GLU A 65 -36.77 20.91 -17.39
N ASN A 66 -37.13 21.43 -18.58
CA ASN A 66 -36.17 21.58 -19.66
C ASN A 66 -35.32 22.83 -19.41
N TRP A 67 -34.08 22.62 -18.97
CA TRP A 67 -33.10 23.69 -18.85
C TRP A 67 -32.49 24.00 -20.21
N ASP A 68 -32.53 25.27 -20.58
CA ASP A 68 -31.85 25.75 -21.79
C ASP A 68 -30.33 25.68 -21.61
N ILE A 69 -29.68 24.86 -22.45
CA ILE A 69 -28.23 24.65 -22.41
C ILE A 69 -27.45 25.95 -22.64
N ASP A 70 -28.00 26.91 -23.39
CA ASP A 70 -27.34 28.18 -23.70
C ASP A 70 -27.12 29.05 -22.45
N ARG A 71 -27.83 28.75 -21.35
CA ARG A 71 -27.60 29.37 -20.03
C ARG A 71 -26.43 28.77 -19.27
N ILE A 72 -26.03 27.54 -19.60
CA ILE A 72 -25.00 26.76 -18.89
C ILE A 72 -23.69 26.77 -19.68
N VAL A 73 -23.76 26.68 -21.01
CA VAL A 73 -22.59 26.64 -21.89
C VAL A 73 -22.83 27.51 -23.12
N THR A 74 -21.86 28.36 -23.47
CA THR A 74 -21.95 29.16 -24.70
C THR A 74 -21.76 28.29 -25.94
N GLN A 75 -22.12 28.81 -27.12
CA GLN A 75 -21.86 28.13 -28.40
C GLN A 75 -20.36 27.79 -28.63
N ARG A 76 -19.45 28.56 -28.01
CA ARG A 76 -18.00 28.35 -28.06
C ARG A 76 -17.49 27.30 -27.05
N GLY A 77 -18.36 26.81 -26.16
CA GLY A 77 -18.00 25.85 -25.12
C GLY A 77 -17.57 26.49 -23.80
N ASP A 78 -17.77 27.79 -23.59
CA ASP A 78 -17.45 28.45 -22.32
C ASP A 78 -18.49 28.08 -21.26
N VAL A 79 -18.03 27.66 -20.08
CA VAL A 79 -18.90 27.29 -18.96
C VAL A 79 -19.38 28.54 -18.23
N CYS A 80 -20.70 28.69 -18.10
CA CYS A 80 -21.33 29.79 -17.39
C CYS A 80 -21.41 29.48 -15.88
N TRP A 81 -20.31 29.77 -15.17
CA TRP A 81 -20.24 29.58 -13.71
C TRP A 81 -21.34 30.29 -12.91
N PRO A 82 -21.74 31.54 -13.20
CA PRO A 82 -22.82 32.20 -12.46
C PRO A 82 -24.13 31.43 -12.44
N THR A 83 -24.50 30.78 -13.56
CA THR A 83 -25.70 29.94 -13.63
C THR A 83 -25.57 28.70 -12.74
N ILE A 84 -24.41 28.03 -12.77
CA ILE A 84 -24.18 26.80 -11.99
C ILE A 84 -24.09 27.10 -10.50
N THR A 85 -23.38 28.17 -10.12
CA THR A 85 -23.17 28.53 -8.71
C THR A 85 -24.43 29.12 -8.07
N ALA A 86 -25.35 29.70 -8.84
CA ALA A 86 -26.67 30.12 -8.36
C ALA A 86 -27.55 28.94 -7.89
N CYS A 87 -27.24 27.70 -8.32
CA CYS A 87 -27.91 26.50 -7.85
C CYS A 87 -27.37 25.98 -6.49
N VAL A 88 -26.32 26.60 -5.94
CA VAL A 88 -25.75 26.22 -4.65
C VAL A 88 -26.45 26.96 -3.52
N MET A 89 -27.01 26.21 -2.58
CA MET A 89 -27.75 26.72 -1.42
C MET A 89 -26.88 26.67 -0.15
N TYR A 90 -27.07 27.68 0.69
CA TYR A 90 -26.42 27.77 2.00
C TYR A 90 -27.47 27.63 3.11
N THR A 91 -27.06 27.10 4.26
CA THR A 91 -27.93 27.02 5.43
C THR A 91 -28.32 28.41 5.93
N ARG A 92 -29.35 28.50 6.78
CA ARG A 92 -29.87 29.79 7.30
C ARG A 92 -28.82 30.64 8.02
N SER A 93 -27.77 30.03 8.56
CA SER A 93 -26.64 30.76 9.18
C SER A 93 -25.58 31.21 8.17
N ALA A 94 -25.72 30.88 6.88
CA ALA A 94 -24.77 31.09 5.79
C ALA A 94 -23.34 30.52 6.04
N GLN A 95 -23.16 29.71 7.09
CA GLN A 95 -21.87 29.15 7.48
C GLN A 95 -21.56 27.80 6.81
N SER A 96 -22.57 27.12 6.26
CA SER A 96 -22.43 25.79 5.66
C SER A 96 -23.34 25.60 4.45
N LEU A 97 -22.98 24.64 3.59
CA LEU A 97 -23.77 24.29 2.41
C LEU A 97 -25.02 23.50 2.80
N ASP A 98 -26.16 23.89 2.25
CA ASP A 98 -27.34 23.01 2.19
C ASP A 98 -27.15 22.07 1.00
N TYR A 99 -26.51 20.93 1.26
CA TYR A 99 -26.23 19.92 0.26
C TYR A 99 -27.50 19.41 -0.42
N ARG A 100 -28.57 19.18 0.35
CA ARG A 100 -29.81 18.62 -0.18
C ARG A 100 -30.51 19.64 -1.08
N GLY A 101 -30.60 20.89 -0.65
CA GLY A 101 -31.11 21.99 -1.48
C GLY A 101 -30.30 22.17 -2.76
N SER A 102 -28.97 22.14 -2.64
CA SER A 102 -28.05 22.29 -3.78
C SER A 102 -28.19 21.17 -4.80
N VAL A 103 -28.23 19.90 -4.36
CA VAL A 103 -28.41 18.75 -5.27
C VAL A 103 -29.75 18.85 -6.01
N ARG A 104 -30.82 19.27 -5.33
CA ARG A 104 -32.13 19.46 -5.96
C ARG A 104 -32.08 20.46 -7.11
N LEU A 105 -31.38 21.58 -6.95
CA LEU A 105 -31.26 22.61 -7.99
C LEU A 105 -30.24 22.26 -9.08
N LEU A 106 -29.18 21.52 -8.73
CA LEU A 106 -28.15 21.09 -9.67
C LEU A 106 -28.57 19.89 -10.53
N GLY A 107 -29.55 19.10 -10.10
CA GLY A 107 -30.04 17.93 -10.84
C GLY A 107 -30.50 18.25 -12.28
N PRO A 108 -31.40 19.24 -12.49
CA PRO A 108 -31.82 19.63 -13.83
C PRO A 108 -30.68 20.20 -14.70
N VAL A 109 -29.71 20.89 -14.07
CA VAL A 109 -28.48 21.34 -14.76
C VAL A 109 -27.67 20.14 -15.24
N CYS A 110 -27.52 19.09 -14.43
CA CYS A 110 -26.84 17.86 -14.83
C CYS A 110 -27.55 17.17 -16.01
N GLU A 111 -28.89 17.18 -16.05
CA GLU A 111 -29.68 16.64 -17.17
C GLU A 111 -29.36 17.39 -18.46
N ALA A 112 -29.48 18.72 -18.47
CA ALA A 112 -29.23 19.52 -19.66
C ALA A 112 -27.80 19.34 -20.19
N VAL A 113 -26.81 19.29 -19.30
CA VAL A 113 -25.41 19.04 -19.66
C VAL A 113 -25.24 17.63 -20.25
N HIS A 114 -25.93 16.64 -19.71
CA HIS A 114 -25.88 15.28 -20.23
C HIS A 114 -26.48 15.18 -21.64
N SER A 115 -27.67 15.73 -21.85
CA SER A 115 -28.31 15.79 -23.17
C SER A 115 -27.45 16.54 -24.18
N HIS A 116 -26.84 17.65 -23.77
CA HIS A 116 -25.90 18.40 -24.61
C HIS A 116 -24.70 17.58 -25.01
N LEU A 117 -24.01 16.93 -24.05
CA LEU A 117 -22.85 16.12 -24.36
C LEU A 117 -23.20 14.95 -25.30
N LEU A 118 -24.33 14.28 -25.09
CA LEU A 118 -24.80 13.21 -25.99
C LEU A 118 -25.20 13.70 -27.39
N SER A 119 -25.49 14.99 -27.54
CA SER A 119 -25.79 15.58 -28.86
C SER A 119 -24.55 15.83 -29.72
N LEU A 120 -23.36 15.81 -29.11
CA LEU A 120 -22.10 16.08 -29.80
C LEU A 120 -21.53 14.80 -30.40
N THR A 121 -20.88 14.93 -31.56
CA THR A 121 -19.98 13.89 -32.04
C THR A 121 -18.65 13.95 -31.29
N LYS A 122 -17.90 12.84 -31.28
CA LYS A 122 -16.53 12.80 -30.72
C LYS A 122 -15.64 13.94 -31.22
N GLY A 123 -15.66 14.22 -32.53
CA GLY A 123 -14.86 15.31 -33.11
C GLY A 123 -15.30 16.71 -32.67
N GLN A 124 -16.60 16.93 -32.48
CA GLN A 124 -17.12 18.18 -31.92
C GLN A 124 -16.73 18.35 -30.46
N PHE A 125 -16.81 17.27 -29.66
CA PHE A 125 -16.35 17.27 -28.28
C PHE A 125 -14.86 17.61 -28.18
N GLU A 126 -14.02 16.93 -28.96
CA GLU A 126 -12.57 17.14 -28.96
C GLU A 126 -12.21 18.57 -29.35
N THR A 127 -12.81 19.09 -30.42
CA THR A 127 -12.56 20.47 -30.89
C THR A 127 -12.99 21.51 -29.85
N ARG A 128 -14.13 21.31 -29.19
CA ARG A 128 -14.73 22.29 -28.27
C ARG A 128 -14.12 22.24 -26.87
N TYR A 129 -13.79 21.05 -26.36
CA TYR A 129 -13.48 20.85 -24.94
C TYR A 129 -12.08 20.34 -24.63
N ALA A 130 -11.44 19.57 -25.52
CA ALA A 130 -10.09 19.04 -25.26
C ALA A 130 -9.01 20.12 -24.97
N PRO A 131 -9.04 21.32 -25.58
CA PRO A 131 -8.10 22.39 -25.24
C PRO A 131 -8.16 22.82 -23.76
N TRP A 132 -9.33 22.69 -23.13
CA TRP A 132 -9.56 23.10 -21.74
C TRP A 132 -9.25 22.00 -20.73
N LEU A 133 -8.81 20.82 -21.18
CA LEU A 133 -8.54 19.66 -20.34
C LEU A 133 -7.05 19.36 -20.18
N GLN A 134 -6.18 20.08 -20.89
CA GLN A 134 -4.72 19.91 -20.87
C GLN A 134 -4.11 20.11 -19.48
N TRP A 135 -4.71 20.96 -18.65
CA TRP A 135 -4.26 21.24 -17.28
C TRP A 135 -4.35 20.02 -16.33
N THR A 136 -4.98 18.94 -16.75
CA THR A 136 -5.14 17.74 -15.92
C THR A 136 -3.95 16.77 -16.01
N ALA A 137 -3.01 17.00 -16.93
CA ALA A 137 -1.93 16.07 -17.32
C ALA A 137 -2.39 14.74 -17.96
N PHE A 138 -3.71 14.52 -18.14
CA PHE A 138 -4.29 13.32 -18.75
C PHE A 138 -5.49 13.67 -19.65
N PRO A 139 -5.32 14.55 -20.66
CA PRO A 139 -6.42 14.95 -21.53
C PRO A 139 -7.02 13.78 -22.33
N GLU A 140 -6.25 12.71 -22.56
CA GLU A 140 -6.68 11.51 -23.30
C GLU A 140 -7.76 10.70 -22.56
N LEU A 141 -7.90 10.92 -21.24
CA LEU A 141 -8.94 10.30 -20.43
C LEU A 141 -10.34 10.71 -20.86
N PHE A 142 -10.53 11.97 -21.26
CA PHE A 142 -11.87 12.54 -21.45
C PHE A 142 -12.60 12.01 -22.69
N PRO A 143 -11.95 11.81 -23.85
CA PRO A 143 -12.57 11.10 -24.97
C PRO A 143 -13.00 9.66 -24.63
N GLU A 144 -12.25 8.96 -23.76
CA GLU A 144 -12.64 7.62 -23.30
C GLU A 144 -13.91 7.66 -22.45
N ILE A 145 -14.00 8.62 -21.52
CA ILE A 145 -15.20 8.83 -20.69
C ILE A 145 -16.38 9.27 -21.55
N PHE A 146 -16.14 10.12 -22.56
CA PHE A 146 -17.15 10.54 -23.51
C PHE A 146 -17.77 9.34 -24.25
N ALA A 147 -16.94 8.44 -24.78
CA ALA A 147 -17.42 7.21 -25.42
C ALA A 147 -18.18 6.29 -24.44
N ALA A 148 -17.78 6.27 -23.16
CA ALA A 148 -18.50 5.53 -22.13
C ALA A 148 -19.92 6.08 -21.89
N LEU A 149 -20.11 7.41 -21.98
CA LEU A 149 -21.44 8.04 -21.88
C LEU A 149 -22.39 7.57 -22.98
N GLU A 150 -21.90 7.44 -24.23
CA GLU A 150 -22.68 6.93 -25.36
C GLU A 150 -23.11 5.46 -25.16
N SER A 151 -22.25 4.65 -24.54
CA SER A 151 -22.52 3.22 -24.33
C SER A 151 -23.63 2.95 -23.31
N LEU A 152 -23.90 3.92 -22.41
CA LEU A 152 -24.80 3.82 -21.25
C LEU A 152 -24.58 2.57 -20.37
N GLN A 153 -23.39 1.95 -20.47
CA GLN A 153 -23.03 0.79 -19.67
C GLN A 153 -22.66 1.24 -18.26
N GLY A 154 -23.47 0.84 -17.27
CA GLY A 154 -23.29 1.20 -15.86
C GLY A 154 -21.85 1.08 -15.32
N PRO A 155 -21.14 -0.05 -15.56
CA PRO A 155 -19.74 -0.19 -15.14
C PRO A 155 -18.80 0.82 -15.78
N ALA A 156 -19.01 1.16 -17.05
CA ALA A 156 -18.19 2.11 -17.79
C ALA A 156 -18.39 3.55 -17.29
N ILE A 157 -19.63 3.93 -16.98
CA ILE A 157 -19.97 5.22 -16.37
C ILE A 157 -19.27 5.38 -15.01
N SER A 158 -19.40 4.37 -14.16
CA SER A 158 -18.82 4.37 -12.82
C SER A 158 -17.29 4.37 -12.86
N LEU A 159 -16.69 3.58 -13.76
CA LEU A 159 -15.25 3.61 -14.02
C LEU A 159 -14.78 4.98 -14.51
N GLY A 160 -15.51 5.58 -15.44
CA GLY A 160 -15.23 6.93 -15.95
C GLY A 160 -15.24 7.97 -14.84
N LEU A 161 -16.25 7.93 -13.95
CA LEU A 161 -16.34 8.85 -12.82
C LEU A 161 -15.24 8.61 -11.76
N MET A 162 -14.85 7.36 -11.50
CA MET A 162 -13.69 7.06 -10.64
C MET A 162 -12.38 7.62 -11.20
N LYS A 163 -12.14 7.42 -12.51
CA LYS A 163 -10.95 7.96 -13.20
C LYS A 163 -10.97 9.49 -13.23
N LEU A 164 -12.12 10.10 -13.51
CA LEU A 164 -12.30 11.55 -13.55
C LEU A 164 -12.02 12.17 -12.18
N THR A 165 -12.64 11.65 -11.13
CA THR A 165 -12.46 12.19 -9.77
C THR A 165 -11.01 12.07 -9.28
N ALA A 166 -10.34 10.97 -9.56
CA ALA A 166 -8.91 10.81 -9.26
C ALA A 166 -8.02 11.76 -10.06
N CYS A 167 -8.33 11.96 -11.35
CA CYS A 167 -7.62 12.90 -12.22
C CYS A 167 -7.79 14.35 -11.71
N LEU A 168 -9.01 14.74 -11.35
CA LEU A 168 -9.33 16.05 -10.83
C LEU A 168 -8.65 16.31 -9.47
N GLU A 169 -8.70 15.34 -8.55
CA GLU A 169 -8.02 15.43 -7.25
C GLU A 169 -6.52 15.69 -7.42
N ARG A 170 -5.88 14.98 -8.34
CA ARG A 170 -4.47 15.20 -8.68
C ARG A 170 -4.22 16.57 -9.29
N ALA A 171 -5.03 16.98 -10.26
CA ALA A 171 -4.87 18.25 -10.97
C ALA A 171 -5.05 19.46 -10.03
N LEU A 172 -6.05 19.41 -9.14
CA LEU A 172 -6.25 20.43 -8.10
C LEU A 172 -5.05 20.50 -7.15
N GLY A 173 -4.46 19.36 -6.79
CA GLY A 173 -3.25 19.35 -5.99
C GLY A 173 -2.03 19.94 -6.70
N ASP A 174 -1.92 19.81 -8.03
CA ASP A 174 -0.87 20.48 -8.81
C ASP A 174 -1.03 22.02 -8.75
N VAL A 175 -2.29 22.51 -8.82
CA VAL A 175 -2.60 23.94 -8.64
C VAL A 175 -2.26 24.41 -7.23
N LEU A 176 -2.50 23.59 -6.20
CA LEU A 176 -2.14 23.97 -4.83
C LEU A 176 -0.62 24.06 -4.64
N VAL A 177 0.14 23.14 -5.22
CA VAL A 177 1.61 23.20 -5.22
C VAL A 177 2.14 24.40 -5.99
N LEU A 178 1.49 24.79 -7.10
CA LEU A 178 1.81 26.03 -7.81
C LEU A 178 1.72 27.28 -6.91
N LEU A 179 0.87 27.24 -5.88
CA LEU A 179 0.68 28.32 -4.91
C LEU A 179 1.66 28.22 -3.71
N GLY A 180 2.60 27.28 -3.75
CA GLY A 180 3.61 27.09 -2.70
C GLY A 180 3.09 26.35 -1.46
N LYS A 181 1.99 25.60 -1.60
CA LYS A 181 1.38 24.83 -0.52
C LYS A 181 1.51 23.33 -0.75
N ASP A 182 1.66 22.58 0.33
CA ASP A 182 1.63 21.12 0.26
C ASP A 182 0.22 20.61 -0.04
N CYS A 183 0.13 19.56 -0.86
CA CYS A 183 -1.14 18.92 -1.15
C CYS A 183 -1.60 18.10 0.06
N PRO A 184 -2.78 18.36 0.63
CA PRO A 184 -3.31 17.56 1.73
C PRO A 184 -3.60 16.13 1.26
N PHE A 185 -3.68 15.20 2.23
CA PHE A 185 -3.95 13.79 1.97
C PHE A 185 -5.43 13.52 1.62
N LEU A 186 -6.36 14.31 2.17
CA LEU A 186 -7.80 14.12 1.96
C LEU A 186 -8.34 15.12 0.92
N LEU A 187 -9.10 14.62 -0.05
CA LEU A 187 -9.80 15.44 -1.05
C LEU A 187 -10.70 16.52 -0.41
N ARG A 188 -11.37 16.21 0.71
CA ARG A 188 -12.19 17.20 1.42
C ARG A 188 -11.37 18.41 1.86
N ASP A 189 -10.16 18.18 2.37
CA ASP A 189 -9.29 19.25 2.86
C ASP A 189 -8.73 20.05 1.68
N LEU A 190 -8.47 19.38 0.54
CA LEU A 190 -8.14 20.04 -0.72
C LEU A 190 -9.26 20.99 -1.17
N LEU A 191 -10.52 20.54 -1.16
CA LEU A 191 -11.66 21.34 -1.62
C LEU A 191 -12.01 22.53 -0.70
N VAL A 192 -11.55 22.52 0.55
CA VAL A 192 -11.75 23.62 1.51
C VAL A 192 -10.59 24.63 1.48
N SER A 193 -9.52 24.38 0.72
CA SER A 193 -8.38 25.28 0.58
C SER A 193 -8.80 26.68 0.10
N GLU A 194 -8.37 27.70 0.85
CA GLU A 194 -8.56 29.10 0.47
C GLU A 194 -7.70 29.46 -0.75
N GLU A 195 -6.57 28.79 -0.94
CA GLU A 195 -5.70 28.98 -2.09
C GLU A 195 -6.36 28.53 -3.39
N LEU A 196 -7.06 27.38 -3.40
CA LEU A 196 -7.86 26.98 -4.55
C LEU A 196 -9.08 27.88 -4.75
N ALA A 197 -9.71 28.33 -3.65
CA ALA A 197 -10.81 29.30 -3.74
C ALA A 197 -10.36 30.65 -4.31
N ALA A 198 -9.11 31.07 -4.10
CA ALA A 198 -8.55 32.28 -4.70
C ALA A 198 -8.34 32.15 -6.22
N VAL A 199 -8.08 30.94 -6.73
CA VAL A 199 -7.91 30.68 -8.16
C VAL A 199 -9.26 30.47 -8.87
N PHE A 200 -10.11 29.60 -8.33
CA PHE A 200 -11.33 29.16 -8.98
C PHE A 200 -12.59 29.91 -8.52
N GLY A 201 -12.51 30.60 -7.39
CA GLY A 201 -13.65 31.22 -6.73
C GLY A 201 -14.31 30.28 -5.71
N ARG A 202 -14.67 30.83 -4.55
CA ARG A 202 -15.34 30.06 -3.47
C ARG A 202 -16.62 29.36 -3.93
N PRO A 203 -17.55 30.00 -4.67
CA PRO A 203 -18.77 29.34 -5.11
C PRO A 203 -18.52 28.15 -6.06
N VAL A 204 -17.46 28.20 -6.87
CA VAL A 204 -17.06 27.10 -7.76
C VAL A 204 -16.55 25.90 -6.96
N MET A 205 -15.70 26.17 -5.95
CA MET A 205 -15.24 25.13 -5.04
C MET A 205 -16.39 24.50 -4.25
N ASP A 206 -17.39 25.31 -3.89
CA ASP A 206 -18.59 24.82 -3.19
C ASP A 206 -19.46 23.91 -4.08
N VAL A 207 -19.54 24.16 -5.40
CA VAL A 207 -20.13 23.18 -6.35
C VAL A 207 -19.39 21.84 -6.26
N LEU A 208 -18.06 21.83 -6.31
CA LEU A 208 -17.28 20.58 -6.21
C LEU A 208 -17.51 19.85 -4.88
N LYS A 209 -17.65 20.58 -3.77
CA LYS A 209 -17.96 19.99 -2.46
C LYS A 209 -19.30 19.24 -2.46
N VAL A 210 -20.29 19.72 -3.21
CA VAL A 210 -21.60 19.05 -3.37
C VAL A 210 -21.44 17.70 -4.08
N PHE A 211 -20.61 17.62 -5.12
CA PHE A 211 -20.44 16.39 -5.92
C PHE A 211 -19.49 15.36 -5.29
N VAL A 212 -18.32 15.78 -4.80
CA VAL A 212 -17.21 14.84 -4.47
C VAL A 212 -16.58 15.05 -3.09
N GLY A 213 -16.97 16.09 -2.35
CA GLY A 213 -16.28 16.48 -1.11
C GLY A 213 -16.86 15.89 0.17
N SER A 214 -18.07 16.29 0.53
CA SER A 214 -18.65 16.01 1.85
C SER A 214 -19.50 14.74 1.87
N PRO A 215 -19.47 13.93 2.95
CA PRO A 215 -20.41 12.82 3.14
C PRO A 215 -21.87 13.29 3.26
N CYS A 216 -22.11 14.57 3.53
CA CYS A 216 -23.46 15.15 3.51
C CYS A 216 -23.93 15.54 2.09
N GLY A 217 -23.02 15.56 1.10
CA GLY A 217 -23.31 15.76 -0.32
C GLY A 217 -23.48 14.45 -1.07
N LEU A 218 -23.31 14.48 -2.40
CA LEU A 218 -23.35 13.26 -3.23
C LEU A 218 -22.19 12.32 -2.93
N ASN A 219 -21.02 12.88 -2.59
CA ASN A 219 -19.82 12.14 -2.22
C ASN A 219 -19.42 11.05 -3.23
N LEU A 220 -19.61 11.32 -4.53
CA LEU A 220 -19.56 10.32 -5.60
C LEU A 220 -18.23 9.57 -5.64
N ARG A 221 -17.13 10.27 -5.36
CA ARG A 221 -15.78 9.70 -5.23
C ARG A 221 -15.78 8.55 -4.21
N ASN A 222 -16.18 8.81 -2.96
CA ASN A 222 -16.10 7.80 -1.91
C ASN A 222 -17.14 6.69 -2.11
N VAL A 223 -18.36 7.02 -2.53
CA VAL A 223 -19.40 6.02 -2.79
C VAL A 223 -18.95 4.99 -3.84
N LEU A 224 -18.27 5.45 -4.89
CA LEU A 224 -17.73 4.57 -5.93
C LEU A 224 -16.47 3.83 -5.51
N TRP A 225 -15.45 4.54 -5.01
CA TRP A 225 -14.16 3.92 -4.67
C TRP A 225 -14.28 2.87 -3.56
N HIS A 226 -15.24 3.03 -2.64
CA HIS A 226 -15.53 2.04 -1.61
C HIS A 226 -16.52 0.94 -2.09
N GLY A 227 -16.93 0.93 -3.35
CA GLY A 227 -17.79 -0.11 -3.91
C GLY A 227 -19.19 -0.16 -3.31
N PHE A 228 -19.76 0.99 -2.91
CA PHE A 228 -21.13 1.06 -2.39
C PHE A 228 -22.19 1.18 -3.50
N ALA A 229 -21.86 1.78 -4.65
CA ALA A 229 -22.84 1.91 -5.73
C ALA A 229 -22.72 0.75 -6.72
N SER A 230 -23.84 0.07 -6.95
CA SER A 230 -23.98 -0.89 -8.03
C SER A 230 -24.01 -0.19 -9.40
N PRO A 231 -23.76 -0.92 -10.51
CA PRO A 231 -23.55 -0.31 -11.82
C PRO A 231 -24.68 0.61 -12.32
N ARG A 232 -25.92 0.41 -11.86
CA ARG A 232 -27.09 1.19 -12.32
C ARG A 232 -27.51 2.31 -11.36
N GLU A 233 -26.79 2.48 -10.25
CA GLU A 233 -27.17 3.42 -9.19
C GLU A 233 -26.52 4.80 -9.33
N ILE A 234 -25.56 4.96 -10.24
CA ILE A 234 -24.98 6.27 -10.55
C ILE A 234 -25.60 6.80 -11.83
N PRO A 235 -26.42 7.87 -11.76
CA PRO A 235 -26.90 8.55 -12.96
C PRO A 235 -25.74 9.02 -13.85
N PRO A 236 -25.74 8.69 -15.16
CA PRO A 236 -24.71 9.14 -16.11
C PRO A 236 -24.55 10.67 -16.17
N LYS A 237 -25.62 11.39 -15.84
CA LYS A 237 -25.69 12.86 -15.78
C LYS A 237 -24.62 13.45 -14.86
N TYR A 238 -24.29 12.79 -13.75
CA TYR A 238 -23.22 13.24 -12.87
C TYR A 238 -21.84 13.11 -13.52
N CYS A 239 -21.60 12.08 -14.32
CA CYS A 239 -20.36 11.94 -15.07
C CYS A 239 -20.22 13.04 -16.14
N SER A 240 -21.29 13.30 -16.90
CA SER A 240 -21.38 14.42 -17.83
C SER A 240 -21.11 15.78 -17.16
N MET A 241 -21.76 16.03 -16.03
CA MET A 241 -21.56 17.28 -15.29
C MET A 241 -20.13 17.41 -14.78
N MET A 242 -19.53 16.36 -14.22
CA MET A 242 -18.15 16.38 -13.74
C MET A 242 -17.13 16.61 -14.88
N MET A 243 -17.39 16.11 -16.09
CA MET A 243 -16.58 16.45 -17.27
C MET A 243 -16.65 17.94 -17.57
N LEU A 244 -17.86 18.51 -17.62
CA LEU A 244 -18.06 19.93 -17.89
C LEU A 244 -17.45 20.83 -16.80
N LEU A 245 -17.59 20.46 -15.53
CA LEU A 245 -16.95 21.18 -14.42
C LEU A 245 -15.42 21.18 -14.57
N THR A 246 -14.82 20.08 -15.02
CA THR A 246 -13.37 19.99 -15.25
C THR A 246 -12.91 20.90 -16.40
N VAL A 247 -13.71 21.00 -17.46
CA VAL A 247 -13.52 21.99 -18.55
C VAL A 247 -13.58 23.41 -17.99
N GLY A 248 -14.64 23.74 -17.23
CA GLY A 248 -14.85 25.07 -16.67
C GLY A 248 -13.75 25.51 -15.70
N LEU A 249 -13.20 24.58 -14.93
CA LEU A 249 -12.02 24.83 -14.08
C LEU A 249 -10.79 25.14 -14.94
N GLY A 250 -10.57 24.39 -16.02
CA GLY A 250 -9.48 24.66 -16.97
C GLY A 250 -9.57 26.05 -17.60
N GLN A 251 -10.78 26.51 -17.92
CA GLN A 251 -11.03 27.87 -18.43
C GLN A 251 -10.67 28.94 -17.40
N LEU A 252 -11.07 28.77 -16.13
CA LEU A 252 -10.71 29.68 -15.04
C LEU A 252 -9.20 29.69 -14.77
N LEU A 253 -8.60 28.50 -14.71
CA LEU A 253 -7.17 28.35 -14.46
C LEU A 253 -6.34 29.03 -15.56
N LYS A 254 -6.72 28.87 -16.82
CA LYS A 254 -6.03 29.53 -17.94
C LYS A 254 -5.99 31.05 -17.75
N ARG A 255 -7.12 31.67 -17.42
CA ARG A 255 -7.21 33.11 -17.13
C ARG A 255 -6.31 33.51 -15.96
N TYR A 256 -6.32 32.73 -14.89
CA TYR A 256 -5.47 32.98 -13.72
C TYR A 256 -3.96 32.89 -14.05
N LEU A 257 -3.55 31.88 -14.82
CA LEU A 257 -2.16 31.69 -15.23
C LEU A 257 -1.68 32.83 -16.15
N GLU A 258 -2.53 33.28 -17.08
CA GLU A 258 -2.25 34.43 -17.95
C GLU A 258 -2.08 35.72 -17.15
N GLN A 259 -2.96 35.97 -16.17
CA GLN A 259 -2.91 37.15 -15.31
C GLN A 259 -1.68 37.15 -14.39
N THR A 260 -1.34 36.00 -13.82
CA THR A 260 -0.23 35.86 -12.86
C THR A 260 1.12 35.54 -13.52
N ARG A 261 1.15 35.32 -14.83
CA ARG A 261 2.31 34.90 -15.62
C ARG A 261 3.01 33.67 -15.03
N ARG A 262 2.22 32.74 -14.48
CA ARG A 262 2.70 31.48 -13.90
C ARG A 262 2.55 30.34 -14.89
N VAL A 263 3.39 29.31 -14.74
CA VAL A 263 3.30 28.07 -15.50
C VAL A 263 2.94 26.94 -14.55
N LEU A 264 1.88 26.20 -14.87
CA LEU A 264 1.50 25.03 -14.10
C LEU A 264 2.50 23.89 -14.35
N ALA A 265 3.13 23.41 -13.27
CA ALA A 265 3.98 22.23 -13.32
C ALA A 265 3.24 21.03 -12.69
N HIS A 266 3.29 19.89 -13.35
CA HIS A 266 2.67 18.67 -12.85
C HIS A 266 3.60 17.92 -11.91
N ARG A 267 3.10 17.51 -10.74
CA ARG A 267 3.87 16.68 -9.81
C ARG A 267 4.27 15.37 -10.49
N PRO A 268 5.44 14.78 -10.20
CA PRO A 268 5.81 13.49 -10.79
C PRO A 268 4.80 12.40 -10.41
N ARG A 269 4.69 11.37 -11.26
CA ARG A 269 3.93 10.16 -10.92
C ARG A 269 4.77 9.33 -9.94
N VAL A 270 4.09 8.58 -9.07
CA VAL A 270 4.77 7.56 -8.26
C VAL A 270 5.23 6.47 -9.23
N ALA A 271 6.55 6.39 -9.45
CA ALA A 271 7.13 5.29 -10.18
C ALA A 271 7.23 4.08 -9.25
N LEU A 272 6.55 2.98 -9.61
CA LEU A 272 6.73 1.69 -8.95
C LEU A 272 8.01 1.04 -9.52
N ALA A 273 9.17 1.58 -9.13
CA ALA A 273 10.46 1.01 -9.48
C ALA A 273 10.50 -0.47 -9.05
N HIS A 274 11.06 -1.34 -9.91
CA HIS A 274 11.10 -2.81 -9.75
C HIS A 274 9.86 -3.61 -10.24
N LEU A 275 8.97 -3.02 -11.04
CA LEU A 275 7.93 -3.78 -11.76
C LEU A 275 8.38 -4.32 -13.12
N GLU A 276 9.50 -3.83 -13.68
CA GLU A 276 9.97 -4.23 -15.02
C GLU A 276 10.30 -5.72 -15.14
N GLU A 277 10.61 -6.39 -14.03
CA GLU A 277 10.85 -7.84 -13.96
C GLU A 277 9.58 -8.66 -13.62
N ALA A 278 8.45 -8.01 -13.37
CA ALA A 278 7.19 -8.69 -13.07
C ALA A 278 6.34 -8.78 -14.34
N ALA A 279 6.19 -9.99 -14.88
CA ALA A 279 5.09 -10.26 -15.80
C ALA A 279 3.77 -9.79 -15.14
N VAL A 280 2.90 -9.15 -15.91
CA VAL A 280 1.59 -8.70 -15.40
C VAL A 280 0.75 -9.95 -15.16
N PHE A 281 0.72 -10.41 -13.90
CA PHE A 281 0.04 -11.62 -13.42
C PHE A 281 0.47 -12.91 -14.17
N PRO A 282 1.72 -13.39 -13.99
CA PRO A 282 2.24 -14.57 -14.71
C PRO A 282 1.42 -15.84 -14.48
N ASP A 283 0.72 -15.91 -13.34
CA ASP A 283 -0.05 -17.07 -12.91
C ASP A 283 -1.47 -17.11 -13.53
N VAL A 284 -1.87 -16.08 -14.28
CA VAL A 284 -3.19 -15.97 -14.91
C VAL A 284 -3.10 -16.35 -16.39
N THR A 285 -3.06 -17.66 -16.66
CA THR A 285 -3.07 -18.19 -18.03
C THR A 285 -4.49 -18.15 -18.64
N PRO A 286 -4.65 -18.29 -19.98
CA PRO A 286 -5.97 -18.39 -20.62
C PRO A 286 -6.88 -19.48 -20.03
N GLU A 287 -6.29 -20.61 -19.62
CA GLU A 287 -7.00 -21.71 -18.97
C GLU A 287 -7.49 -21.31 -17.57
N VAL A 288 -6.62 -20.66 -16.80
CA VAL A 288 -6.98 -20.11 -15.47
C VAL A 288 -8.07 -19.05 -15.60
N LEU A 289 -8.03 -18.20 -16.64
CA LEU A 289 -9.08 -17.22 -16.89
C LEU A 289 -10.45 -17.86 -17.08
N GLY A 290 -10.54 -18.98 -17.82
CA GLY A 290 -11.80 -19.72 -17.97
C GLY A 290 -12.35 -20.19 -16.63
N VAL A 291 -11.51 -20.81 -15.80
CA VAL A 291 -11.88 -21.25 -14.45
C VAL A 291 -12.30 -20.08 -13.56
N LEU A 292 -11.61 -18.95 -13.63
CA LEU A 292 -11.92 -17.76 -12.85
C LEU A 292 -13.30 -17.18 -13.20
N GLU A 293 -13.72 -17.26 -14.46
CA GLU A 293 -15.06 -16.81 -14.88
C GLU A 293 -16.16 -17.66 -14.21
N ASP A 294 -15.98 -18.97 -14.15
CA ASP A 294 -16.91 -19.89 -13.48
C ASP A 294 -16.91 -19.67 -11.96
N VAL A 295 -15.74 -19.51 -11.35
CA VAL A 295 -15.61 -19.22 -9.91
C VAL A 295 -16.31 -17.90 -9.58
N MET A 296 -16.12 -16.87 -10.39
CA MET A 296 -16.75 -15.56 -10.23
C MET A 296 -18.28 -15.69 -10.23
N ARG A 297 -18.88 -16.37 -11.21
CA ARG A 297 -20.34 -16.50 -11.33
C ARG A 297 -20.98 -17.27 -10.18
N ASN A 298 -20.25 -18.20 -9.57
CA ASN A 298 -20.73 -19.05 -8.47
C ASN A 298 -20.32 -18.54 -7.08
N SER A 299 -19.55 -17.46 -7.00
CA SER A 299 -18.97 -16.98 -5.75
C SER A 299 -20.00 -16.30 -4.84
N THR A 300 -20.03 -16.70 -3.58
CA THR A 300 -20.80 -16.02 -2.53
C THR A 300 -20.16 -14.70 -2.07
N PHE A 301 -18.91 -14.46 -2.46
CA PHE A 301 -18.19 -13.19 -2.25
C PHE A 301 -18.80 -12.05 -3.08
N ILE A 302 -19.32 -12.39 -4.27
CA ILE A 302 -19.81 -11.42 -5.25
C ILE A 302 -21.32 -11.31 -5.14
N ARG A 303 -21.83 -10.09 -4.89
CA ARG A 303 -23.28 -9.84 -4.95
C ARG A 303 -23.73 -9.87 -6.41
N LYS A 304 -24.91 -10.45 -6.67
CA LYS A 304 -25.49 -10.53 -8.02
C LYS A 304 -25.59 -9.15 -8.69
N VAL A 305 -25.99 -8.13 -7.92
CA VAL A 305 -26.10 -6.73 -8.41
C VAL A 305 -24.76 -6.11 -8.78
N MET A 306 -23.65 -6.62 -8.25
CA MET A 306 -22.28 -6.15 -8.50
C MET A 306 -21.57 -6.92 -9.62
N MET A 307 -22.14 -8.04 -10.08
CA MET A 307 -21.56 -8.89 -11.13
C MET A 307 -21.09 -8.12 -12.39
N PRO A 308 -21.80 -7.10 -12.90
CA PRO A 308 -21.35 -6.41 -14.10
C PRO A 308 -20.00 -5.68 -13.96
N TYR A 309 -19.58 -5.31 -12.73
CA TYR A 309 -18.24 -4.77 -12.51
C TYR A 309 -17.15 -5.83 -12.68
N TRP A 310 -17.41 -7.05 -12.24
CA TRP A 310 -16.47 -8.16 -12.38
C TRP A 310 -16.35 -8.59 -13.84
N GLU A 311 -17.45 -8.66 -14.57
CA GLU A 311 -17.45 -8.91 -16.02
C GLU A 311 -16.67 -7.82 -16.77
N ALA A 312 -16.87 -6.55 -16.43
CA ALA A 312 -16.12 -5.43 -17.01
C ALA A 312 -14.62 -5.47 -16.65
N ALA A 313 -14.27 -5.89 -15.43
CA ALA A 313 -12.88 -6.05 -15.01
C ALA A 313 -12.19 -7.16 -15.79
N PHE A 314 -12.89 -8.28 -15.99
CA PHE A 314 -12.41 -9.44 -16.73
C PHE A 314 -12.24 -9.13 -18.23
N LEU A 315 -13.19 -8.41 -18.83
CA LEU A 315 -13.06 -7.90 -20.20
C LEU A 315 -11.87 -6.92 -20.34
N SER A 316 -11.69 -6.04 -19.36
CA SER A 316 -10.56 -5.10 -19.34
C SER A 316 -9.22 -5.84 -19.24
N PHE A 317 -9.16 -6.93 -18.48
CA PHE A 317 -7.99 -7.80 -18.41
C PHE A 317 -7.68 -8.44 -19.77
N ARG A 318 -8.68 -9.08 -20.40
CA ARG A 318 -8.53 -9.69 -21.74
C ARG A 318 -8.12 -8.69 -22.82
N SER A 319 -8.52 -7.43 -22.65
CA SER A 319 -8.19 -6.33 -23.58
C SER A 319 -6.89 -5.60 -23.23
N HIS A 320 -6.07 -6.15 -22.32
CA HIS A 320 -4.83 -5.55 -21.81
C HIS A 320 -5.00 -4.14 -21.18
N ARG A 321 -6.23 -3.76 -20.79
CA ARG A 321 -6.52 -2.52 -20.06
C ARG A 321 -6.38 -2.78 -18.55
N PHE A 322 -5.15 -3.05 -18.12
CA PHE A 322 -4.86 -3.47 -16.74
C PHE A 322 -5.19 -2.40 -15.70
N ALA A 323 -5.07 -1.11 -16.04
CA ALA A 323 -5.45 -0.03 -15.14
C ALA A 323 -6.95 -0.05 -14.83
N ASP A 324 -7.79 -0.21 -15.86
CA ASP A 324 -9.24 -0.28 -15.70
C ASP A 324 -9.67 -1.53 -14.93
N CYS A 325 -9.03 -2.66 -15.23
CA CYS A 325 -9.19 -3.90 -14.48
C CYS A 325 -8.87 -3.70 -12.99
N ALA A 326 -7.74 -3.07 -12.67
CA ALA A 326 -7.32 -2.83 -11.30
C ALA A 326 -8.28 -1.89 -10.55
N VAL A 327 -8.71 -0.78 -11.17
CA VAL A 327 -9.68 0.15 -10.56
C VAL A 327 -10.97 -0.58 -10.21
N LEU A 328 -11.53 -1.36 -11.15
CA LEU A 328 -12.74 -2.12 -10.91
C LEU A 328 -12.55 -3.16 -9.79
N LEU A 329 -11.52 -4.00 -9.87
CA LEU A 329 -11.27 -5.07 -8.88
C LEU A 329 -11.00 -4.53 -7.47
N LEU A 330 -10.31 -3.38 -7.33
CA LEU A 330 -10.06 -2.78 -6.02
C LEU A 330 -11.38 -2.41 -5.31
N THR A 331 -12.31 -1.77 -6.03
CA THR A 331 -13.62 -1.44 -5.43
C THR A 331 -14.44 -2.68 -5.09
N GLN A 332 -14.34 -3.72 -5.92
CA GLN A 332 -15.08 -4.96 -5.72
C GLN A 332 -14.49 -5.83 -4.60
N LEU A 333 -13.17 -5.77 -4.40
CA LEU A 333 -12.51 -6.39 -3.27
C LEU A 333 -13.07 -5.82 -1.95
N GLU A 334 -13.17 -4.49 -1.85
CA GLU A 334 -13.74 -3.85 -0.67
C GLU A 334 -15.21 -4.25 -0.46
N ALA A 335 -16.02 -4.23 -1.53
CA ALA A 335 -17.43 -4.62 -1.47
C ALA A 335 -17.62 -6.08 -1.02
N GLY A 336 -16.83 -7.01 -1.54
CA GLY A 336 -16.89 -8.42 -1.17
C GLY A 336 -16.37 -8.68 0.25
N LEU A 337 -15.28 -8.02 0.66
CA LEU A 337 -14.77 -8.10 2.04
C LEU A 337 -15.79 -7.55 3.05
N ARG A 338 -16.46 -6.44 2.72
CA ARG A 338 -17.56 -5.88 3.52
C ARG A 338 -18.71 -6.88 3.65
N ARG A 339 -19.01 -7.64 2.60
CA ARG A 339 -20.02 -8.71 2.64
C ARG A 339 -19.61 -9.86 3.55
N VAL A 340 -18.38 -10.36 3.42
CA VAL A 340 -17.85 -11.40 4.31
C VAL A 340 -17.89 -10.93 5.76
N PHE A 341 -17.44 -9.70 6.02
CA PHE A 341 -17.49 -9.09 7.35
C PHE A 341 -18.91 -9.05 7.91
N ALA A 342 -19.87 -8.50 7.15
CA ALA A 342 -21.25 -8.37 7.58
C ALA A 342 -21.92 -9.72 7.86
N ALA A 343 -21.60 -10.74 7.06
CA ALA A 343 -22.12 -12.09 7.23
C ALA A 343 -21.53 -12.79 8.47
N VAL A 344 -20.20 -12.77 8.61
CA VAL A 344 -19.49 -13.38 9.75
C VAL A 344 -19.93 -12.76 11.07
N ASN A 345 -20.11 -11.43 11.09
CA ASN A 345 -20.41 -10.68 12.29
C ASN A 345 -21.91 -10.44 12.50
N GLN A 346 -22.77 -11.08 11.68
CA GLN A 346 -24.23 -10.99 11.76
C GLN A 346 -24.75 -9.54 11.80
N CYS A 347 -24.12 -8.65 11.03
CA CYS A 347 -24.39 -7.22 11.02
C CYS A 347 -24.76 -6.72 9.61
N PRO A 348 -25.90 -7.14 9.02
CA PRO A 348 -26.26 -6.86 7.62
C PRO A 348 -26.33 -5.36 7.29
N ARG A 349 -26.60 -4.49 8.27
CA ARG A 349 -26.58 -3.02 8.10
C ARG A 349 -25.19 -2.47 7.72
N ARG A 350 -24.10 -3.16 8.08
CA ARG A 350 -22.71 -2.82 7.71
C ARG A 350 -22.41 -3.06 6.23
N LEU A 351 -23.30 -3.69 5.48
CA LEU A 351 -23.22 -3.72 4.02
C LEU A 351 -23.41 -2.32 3.41
N LEU A 352 -24.27 -1.51 4.04
CA LEU A 352 -24.71 -0.21 3.54
C LEU A 352 -23.99 0.97 4.23
N THR A 353 -23.21 0.70 5.26
CA THR A 353 -22.54 1.72 6.10
C THR A 353 -21.14 1.25 6.48
N ALA A 354 -20.18 2.18 6.47
CA ALA A 354 -18.86 1.97 7.06
C ALA A 354 -18.85 2.64 8.44
N GLU A 355 -19.10 1.89 9.52
CA GLU A 355 -18.71 2.34 10.86
C GLU A 355 -17.73 1.32 11.45
N GLU A 356 -16.75 1.83 12.20
CA GLU A 356 -15.76 1.02 12.91
C GLU A 356 -16.41 0.39 14.15
N GLU A 357 -16.61 -0.93 14.16
CA GLU A 357 -16.60 -1.68 15.41
C GLU A 357 -16.33 -3.17 15.19
N ALA A 358 -15.77 -3.78 16.24
CA ALA A 358 -14.90 -4.94 16.20
C ALA A 358 -15.61 -6.27 15.96
N ALA A 359 -15.14 -7.00 14.93
CA ALA A 359 -14.93 -8.44 14.99
C ALA A 359 -14.14 -8.88 13.74
N ILE A 360 -12.81 -8.87 13.86
CA ILE A 360 -11.86 -9.11 12.75
C ILE A 360 -11.38 -10.58 12.69
N GLY A 361 -11.76 -11.41 13.68
CA GLY A 361 -11.19 -12.75 13.87
C GLY A 361 -11.24 -13.67 12.65
N SER A 362 -12.36 -13.74 11.92
CA SER A 362 -12.47 -14.62 10.75
C SER A 362 -11.82 -14.04 9.48
N LEU A 363 -11.74 -12.71 9.36
CA LEU A 363 -10.99 -12.07 8.29
C LEU A 363 -9.48 -12.25 8.49
N ALA A 364 -9.00 -12.23 9.73
CA ALA A 364 -7.62 -12.53 10.07
C ALA A 364 -7.22 -13.97 9.66
N ALA A 365 -8.12 -14.94 9.82
CA ALA A 365 -7.87 -16.32 9.37
C ALA A 365 -7.80 -16.47 7.84
N LEU A 366 -8.62 -15.72 7.07
CA LEU A 366 -8.51 -15.68 5.60
C LEU A 366 -7.22 -14.98 5.14
N ALA A 367 -6.77 -14.01 5.92
CA ALA A 367 -5.56 -13.25 5.73
C ALA A 367 -4.27 -14.07 5.95
N ASP A 368 -4.32 -15.20 6.65
CA ASP A 368 -3.13 -16.04 6.92
C ASP A 368 -2.46 -16.58 5.63
N GLY A 369 -3.23 -16.73 4.55
CA GLY A 369 -2.71 -17.12 3.23
C GLY A 369 -2.11 -15.96 2.43
N TYR A 370 -2.35 -14.70 2.82
CA TYR A 370 -1.93 -13.53 2.06
C TYR A 370 -0.41 -13.35 2.10
N ARG A 371 0.20 -13.29 0.92
CA ARG A 371 1.64 -13.00 0.76
C ARG A 371 1.81 -11.75 -0.10
N ALA A 372 2.20 -10.65 0.51
CA ALA A 372 2.54 -9.46 -0.24
C ALA A 372 3.80 -9.69 -1.10
N HIS A 373 3.78 -9.33 -2.37
CA HIS A 373 4.96 -9.43 -3.24
C HIS A 373 5.85 -8.18 -3.23
N PHE A 374 5.24 -7.01 -2.99
CA PHE A 374 5.88 -5.68 -3.07
C PHE A 374 5.99 -4.97 -1.72
N HIS A 375 5.48 -5.58 -0.65
CA HIS A 375 5.63 -5.01 0.70
C HIS A 375 7.12 -4.91 1.09
N PRO A 376 7.54 -3.88 1.86
CA PRO A 376 8.93 -3.70 2.25
C PRO A 376 9.61 -4.94 2.86
N VAL A 377 8.87 -5.72 3.66
CA VAL A 377 9.29 -7.01 4.24
C VAL A 377 9.60 -8.04 3.15
N SER A 378 8.71 -8.20 2.17
CA SER A 378 8.86 -9.20 1.11
C SER A 378 10.01 -8.87 0.16
N GLN A 379 10.16 -7.59 -0.15
CA GLN A 379 11.30 -7.10 -0.91
C GLN A 379 12.63 -7.26 -0.13
N LEU A 380 12.64 -7.06 1.20
CA LEU A 380 13.83 -7.33 2.03
C LEU A 380 14.23 -8.81 1.98
N LYS A 381 13.27 -9.75 2.02
CA LYS A 381 13.57 -11.18 1.86
C LYS A 381 14.24 -11.48 0.53
N LYS A 382 13.68 -10.96 -0.58
CA LYS A 382 14.26 -11.12 -1.92
C LYS A 382 15.68 -10.56 -1.99
N GLN A 383 15.89 -9.39 -1.38
CA GLN A 383 17.18 -8.72 -1.30
C GLN A 383 18.22 -9.54 -0.51
N VAL A 384 17.83 -10.09 0.65
CA VAL A 384 18.69 -10.96 1.47
C VAL A 384 19.09 -12.20 0.69
N LEU A 385 18.13 -12.90 0.07
CA LEU A 385 18.40 -14.12 -0.71
C LEU A 385 19.29 -13.85 -1.93
N SER A 386 19.07 -12.74 -2.64
CA SER A 386 19.91 -12.34 -3.77
C SER A 386 21.35 -12.00 -3.31
N CYS A 387 21.48 -11.25 -2.22
CA CYS A 387 22.78 -10.89 -1.66
C CYS A 387 23.54 -12.12 -1.15
N GLU A 388 22.85 -13.04 -0.48
CA GLU A 388 23.41 -14.30 0.02
C GLU A 388 24.01 -15.12 -1.12
N LYS A 389 23.25 -15.33 -2.21
CA LYS A 389 23.73 -16.05 -3.41
C LYS A 389 25.00 -15.42 -3.98
N SER A 390 25.07 -14.09 -4.01
CA SER A 390 26.22 -13.35 -4.51
C SER A 390 27.46 -13.48 -3.61
N ILE A 391 27.28 -13.57 -2.29
CA ILE A 391 28.39 -13.71 -1.33
C ILE A 391 28.89 -15.15 -1.24
N ARG A 392 27.99 -16.14 -1.38
CA ARG A 392 28.30 -17.57 -1.25
C ARG A 392 29.44 -18.04 -2.16
N VAL A 393 29.56 -17.44 -3.34
CA VAL A 393 30.59 -17.79 -4.33
C VAL A 393 31.95 -17.16 -4.07
N TRP A 394 32.08 -16.24 -3.10
CA TRP A 394 33.35 -15.54 -2.85
C TRP A 394 34.50 -16.47 -2.45
N PRO A 395 34.32 -17.49 -1.58
CA PRO A 395 35.39 -18.43 -1.27
C PRO A 395 35.88 -19.24 -2.47
N LEU A 396 35.08 -19.31 -3.54
CA LEU A 396 35.40 -20.01 -4.79
C LEU A 396 36.10 -19.11 -5.81
N LEU A 397 36.33 -17.83 -5.49
CA LEU A 397 37.04 -16.92 -6.39
C LEU A 397 38.47 -17.41 -6.63
N PRO A 398 38.98 -17.33 -7.87
CA PRO A 398 40.29 -17.88 -8.21
C PRO A 398 41.44 -17.11 -7.51
N LEU A 399 42.15 -17.83 -6.64
CA LEU A 399 43.25 -17.31 -5.82
C LEU A 399 44.60 -17.48 -6.52
N PRO A 400 45.49 -16.47 -6.51
CA PRO A 400 46.91 -16.70 -6.80
C PRO A 400 47.53 -17.67 -5.78
N GLU A 401 48.47 -18.53 -6.19
CA GLU A 401 49.17 -19.47 -5.28
C GLU A 401 49.80 -18.76 -4.07
N GLU A 402 50.30 -17.54 -4.27
CA GLU A 402 50.88 -16.68 -3.23
C GLU A 402 49.85 -16.29 -2.15
N ALA A 403 48.57 -16.15 -2.53
CA ALA A 403 47.48 -15.86 -1.60
C ALA A 403 47.01 -17.10 -0.82
N ALA A 404 47.21 -18.31 -1.37
CA ALA A 404 46.91 -19.55 -0.67
C ALA A 404 47.87 -19.79 0.51
N ARG A 405 49.09 -19.24 0.43
CA ARG A 405 50.13 -19.35 1.47
C ARG A 405 50.11 -18.22 2.51
N SER A 406 49.21 -17.23 2.39
CA SER A 406 49.16 -16.10 3.33
C SER A 406 48.65 -16.54 4.70
N VAL A 407 49.44 -16.34 5.74
CA VAL A 407 49.08 -16.65 7.14
C VAL A 407 48.05 -15.63 7.64
N ALA A 408 46.98 -16.10 8.27
CA ALA A 408 45.96 -15.25 8.87
C ALA A 408 46.57 -14.38 9.99
N THR A 409 46.16 -13.12 10.04
CA THR A 409 46.67 -12.20 11.07
C THR A 409 45.98 -12.47 12.42
N SER A 410 46.61 -12.06 13.53
CA SER A 410 45.99 -12.11 14.87
C SER A 410 44.61 -11.42 14.90
N GLU A 411 44.43 -10.34 14.13
CA GLU A 411 43.14 -9.66 14.01
C GLU A 411 42.09 -10.47 13.24
N THR A 412 42.51 -11.21 12.21
CA THR A 412 41.63 -12.10 11.44
C THR A 412 41.08 -13.21 12.33
N HIS A 413 41.96 -13.85 13.12
CA HIS A 413 41.55 -14.90 14.07
C HIS A 413 40.61 -14.38 15.16
N ALA A 414 40.85 -13.18 15.68
CA ALA A 414 39.94 -12.55 16.64
C ALA A 414 38.55 -12.32 16.04
N CYS A 415 38.47 -11.91 14.76
CA CYS A 415 37.19 -11.74 14.08
C CYS A 415 36.48 -13.08 13.82
N GLU A 416 37.21 -14.12 13.40
CA GLU A 416 36.66 -15.47 13.22
C GLU A 416 36.07 -16.04 14.52
N ALA A 417 36.73 -15.80 15.65
CA ALA A 417 36.21 -16.17 16.97
C ALA A 417 34.88 -15.45 17.27
N PHE A 418 34.80 -14.13 17.07
CA PHE A 418 33.54 -13.39 17.25
C PHE A 418 32.43 -13.88 16.33
N VAL A 419 32.73 -14.15 15.06
CA VAL A 419 31.74 -14.70 14.11
C VAL A 419 31.17 -16.02 14.63
N THR A 420 32.05 -16.91 15.12
CA THR A 420 31.65 -18.22 15.64
C THR A 420 30.78 -18.08 16.90
N GLU A 421 31.17 -17.19 17.82
CA GLU A 421 30.42 -16.91 19.06
C GLU A 421 29.03 -16.32 18.78
N ILE A 422 28.95 -15.28 17.95
CA ILE A 422 27.67 -14.65 17.58
C ILE A 422 26.80 -15.67 16.86
N LEU A 423 27.36 -16.42 15.91
CA LEU A 423 26.62 -17.46 15.18
C LEU A 423 26.01 -18.46 16.13
N ARG A 424 26.79 -19.01 17.08
CA ARG A 424 26.30 -20.00 18.03
C ARG A 424 25.10 -19.48 18.82
N GLU A 425 25.15 -18.22 19.24
CA GLU A 425 24.01 -17.63 19.95
C GLU A 425 22.81 -17.42 19.02
N LEU A 426 23.00 -16.95 17.79
CA LEU A 426 21.90 -16.77 16.84
C LEU A 426 21.22 -18.09 16.44
N LEU A 427 21.99 -19.16 16.24
CA LEU A 427 21.48 -20.48 15.87
C LEU A 427 20.58 -21.09 16.95
N ARG A 428 20.82 -20.79 18.23
CA ARG A 428 19.95 -21.24 19.34
C ARG A 428 18.52 -20.70 19.23
N HIS A 429 18.28 -19.66 18.43
CA HIS A 429 16.97 -19.02 18.28
C HIS A 429 16.31 -19.32 16.93
N LEU A 430 16.83 -20.28 16.16
CA LEU A 430 16.13 -20.81 15.00
C LEU A 430 14.83 -21.53 15.43
N PRO A 431 13.74 -21.44 14.65
CA PRO A 431 12.50 -22.14 14.94
C PRO A 431 12.73 -23.66 14.96
N GLU A 432 12.29 -24.34 16.03
CA GLU A 432 12.23 -25.80 16.05
C GLU A 432 11.15 -26.24 15.05
N ARG A 433 11.55 -26.74 13.88
CA ARG A 433 10.67 -27.49 12.99
C ARG A 433 11.07 -28.96 13.01
N ASP A 434 10.05 -29.81 13.10
CA ASP A 434 10.16 -31.26 13.22
C ASP A 434 11.20 -31.85 12.27
N GLY A 435 12.14 -32.60 12.84
CA GLY A 435 13.04 -33.51 12.11
C GLY A 435 14.49 -33.07 11.96
N LEU A 436 14.90 -31.85 12.33
CA LEU A 436 16.26 -31.37 12.08
C LEU A 436 17.13 -31.12 13.31
N VAL A 437 16.58 -31.07 14.53
CA VAL A 437 17.33 -30.65 15.74
C VAL A 437 18.37 -31.69 16.21
N SER A 438 18.27 -32.96 15.82
CA SER A 438 19.21 -34.00 16.25
C SER A 438 20.62 -33.94 15.61
N GLY A 439 20.99 -32.83 14.97
CA GLY A 439 22.30 -32.67 14.32
C GLY A 439 22.86 -31.24 14.27
N TRP A 440 22.43 -30.33 15.15
CA TRP A 440 22.94 -28.94 15.19
C TRP A 440 24.06 -28.71 16.21
N ASP A 441 24.36 -29.70 17.05
CA ASP A 441 25.54 -29.68 17.93
C ASP A 441 26.79 -30.00 17.10
N GLY A 442 27.47 -28.93 16.67
CA GLY A 442 28.76 -28.97 16.00
C GLY A 442 28.68 -29.11 14.48
N LEU A 443 28.47 -27.99 13.75
CA LEU A 443 28.67 -27.98 12.30
C LEU A 443 29.46 -26.76 11.80
N PRO A 444 30.31 -26.94 10.76
CA PRO A 444 31.23 -25.95 10.23
C PRO A 444 30.50 -24.89 9.42
N ALA A 445 31.22 -23.81 9.08
CA ALA A 445 30.79 -22.57 8.42
C ALA A 445 30.11 -22.70 7.02
N GLY A 446 29.50 -23.84 6.66
CA GLY A 446 28.91 -24.13 5.35
C GLY A 446 27.38 -24.10 5.25
N ARG A 447 26.61 -24.07 6.36
CA ARG A 447 25.13 -24.15 6.35
C ARG A 447 24.36 -22.82 6.52
N TRP A 448 25.04 -21.68 6.39
CA TRP A 448 24.39 -20.35 6.36
C TRP A 448 23.28 -20.23 5.32
N PRO A 449 23.44 -20.77 4.09
CA PRO A 449 22.47 -20.53 3.05
C PRO A 449 21.11 -21.17 3.31
N GLU A 450 21.10 -22.39 3.84
CA GLU A 450 19.88 -23.14 4.15
C GLU A 450 19.08 -22.41 5.24
N ALA A 451 19.75 -21.94 6.30
CA ALA A 451 19.11 -21.19 7.37
C ALA A 451 18.50 -19.87 6.88
N ILE A 452 19.24 -19.09 6.07
CA ILE A 452 18.73 -17.84 5.50
C ILE A 452 17.55 -18.10 4.56
N GLN A 453 17.62 -19.17 3.76
CA GLN A 453 16.54 -19.56 2.85
C GLN A 453 15.28 -19.94 3.61
N GLU A 454 15.39 -20.73 4.67
CA GLU A 454 14.27 -21.15 5.50
C GLU A 454 13.60 -19.96 6.20
N LEU A 455 14.39 -19.09 6.84
CA LEU A 455 13.88 -17.89 7.51
C LEU A 455 13.17 -16.94 6.55
N CYS A 456 13.70 -16.76 5.34
CA CYS A 456 13.03 -15.95 4.33
C CYS A 456 11.73 -16.60 3.83
N GLY A 457 11.62 -17.94 3.90
CA GLY A 457 10.42 -18.70 3.57
C GLY A 457 9.27 -18.56 4.58
N THR A 458 9.57 -18.22 5.85
CA THR A 458 8.58 -18.10 6.92
C THR A 458 7.54 -17.01 6.61
N PRO A 459 6.22 -17.28 6.65
CA PRO A 459 5.21 -16.25 6.40
C PRO A 459 5.28 -15.14 7.46
N ILE A 460 5.17 -13.88 7.04
CA ILE A 460 5.14 -12.71 7.94
C ILE A 460 3.89 -11.91 7.62
N TRP A 461 3.15 -11.54 8.66
CA TRP A 461 1.91 -10.78 8.51
C TRP A 461 2.22 -9.38 7.98
N THR A 462 1.58 -9.01 6.87
CA THR A 462 1.83 -7.74 6.15
C THR A 462 0.57 -6.90 5.91
N LEU A 463 -0.61 -7.40 6.27
CA LEU A 463 -1.88 -6.68 6.08
C LEU A 463 -2.04 -5.50 7.04
N PHE A 464 -1.63 -5.69 8.30
CA PHE A 464 -1.47 -4.61 9.25
C PHE A 464 0.00 -4.53 9.67
N CYS A 465 0.64 -3.40 9.40
CA CYS A 465 2.05 -3.20 9.69
C CYS A 465 2.21 -1.86 10.43
N PRO A 466 2.41 -1.87 11.76
CA PRO A 466 2.62 -0.65 12.53
C PRO A 466 3.78 0.18 12.00
N ARG A 467 3.71 1.51 12.16
CA ARG A 467 4.78 2.43 11.72
C ARG A 467 6.15 2.05 12.31
N THR A 468 6.18 1.58 13.56
CA THR A 468 7.40 1.11 14.24
C THR A 468 8.04 -0.08 13.53
N VAL A 469 7.24 -1.00 12.99
CA VAL A 469 7.71 -2.13 12.17
C VAL A 469 8.32 -1.62 10.86
N LEU A 470 7.62 -0.72 10.15
CA LEU A 470 8.12 -0.17 8.89
C LEU A 470 9.44 0.62 9.06
N GLU A 471 9.61 1.34 10.17
CA GLU A 471 10.85 2.04 10.48
C GLU A 471 12.03 1.05 10.62
N VAL A 472 11.86 -0.04 11.37
CA VAL A 472 12.89 -1.07 11.51
C VAL A 472 13.20 -1.74 10.17
N VAL A 473 12.16 -2.13 9.41
CA VAL A 473 12.32 -2.75 8.08
C VAL A 473 13.09 -1.83 7.13
N THR A 474 12.87 -0.53 7.20
CA THR A 474 13.60 0.46 6.38
C THR A 474 15.10 0.47 6.69
N VAL A 475 15.47 0.39 7.97
CA VAL A 475 16.89 0.30 8.37
C VAL A 475 17.48 -1.04 7.91
N LEU A 476 16.79 -2.17 8.12
CA LEU A 476 17.26 -3.49 7.68
C LEU A 476 17.47 -3.57 6.16
N ARG A 477 16.55 -2.99 5.37
CA ARG A 477 16.71 -2.85 3.92
C ARG A 477 17.92 -2.03 3.52
N SER A 478 18.18 -0.95 4.23
CA SER A 478 19.35 -0.10 4.00
C SER A 478 20.63 -0.90 4.25
N ILE A 479 20.70 -1.67 5.34
CA ILE A 479 21.84 -2.57 5.64
C ILE A 479 22.01 -3.60 4.51
N GLY A 480 20.94 -4.30 4.14
CA GLY A 480 20.97 -5.28 3.05
C GLY A 480 21.41 -4.66 1.71
N ALA A 481 21.09 -3.39 1.47
CA ALA A 481 21.43 -2.70 0.22
C ALA A 481 22.92 -2.39 0.17
N ARG A 482 23.49 -2.01 1.32
CA ARG A 482 24.93 -1.81 1.45
C ARG A 482 25.67 -3.14 1.32
N CYS A 483 25.20 -4.23 1.94
CA CYS A 483 25.79 -5.57 1.74
C CYS A 483 25.81 -5.98 0.25
N ALA A 484 24.70 -5.80 -0.46
CA ALA A 484 24.63 -6.09 -1.90
C ALA A 484 25.58 -5.21 -2.72
N CYS A 485 25.75 -3.93 -2.32
CA CYS A 485 26.71 -3.03 -2.96
C CYS A 485 28.16 -3.48 -2.75
N VAL A 486 28.53 -3.88 -1.53
CA VAL A 486 29.86 -4.48 -1.25
C VAL A 486 30.06 -5.72 -2.12
N SER A 487 29.04 -6.57 -2.26
CA SER A 487 29.15 -7.77 -3.09
C SER A 487 29.41 -7.50 -4.56
N ARG A 488 28.70 -6.53 -5.14
CA ARG A 488 28.99 -6.10 -6.52
C ARG A 488 30.40 -5.53 -6.66
N GLN A 489 30.86 -4.73 -5.70
CA GLN A 489 32.21 -4.16 -5.73
C GLN A 489 33.30 -5.22 -5.61
N VAL A 490 33.13 -6.20 -4.72
CA VAL A 490 34.07 -7.32 -4.54
C VAL A 490 34.09 -8.19 -5.78
N ALA A 491 32.94 -8.58 -6.33
CA ALA A 491 32.86 -9.40 -7.54
C ALA A 491 33.57 -8.71 -8.73
N ALA A 492 33.23 -7.44 -9.00
CA ALA A 492 33.86 -6.67 -10.09
C ALA A 492 35.36 -6.46 -9.87
N SER A 493 35.79 -6.22 -8.63
CA SER A 493 37.21 -6.05 -8.31
C SER A 493 37.99 -7.36 -8.40
N ALA A 494 37.41 -8.47 -7.95
CA ALA A 494 38.02 -9.80 -8.05
C ALA A 494 38.21 -10.22 -9.50
N GLU A 495 37.19 -10.07 -10.34
CA GLU A 495 37.24 -10.40 -11.76
C GLU A 495 38.31 -9.57 -12.49
N LEU A 496 38.25 -8.24 -12.36
CA LEU A 496 39.20 -7.33 -13.01
C LEU A 496 40.65 -7.60 -12.57
N ARG A 497 40.88 -7.79 -11.27
CA ARG A 497 42.24 -8.02 -10.75
C ARG A 497 42.77 -9.40 -11.10
N HIS A 498 41.92 -10.42 -11.14
CA HIS A 498 42.30 -11.75 -11.58
C HIS A 498 42.73 -11.74 -13.05
N GLN A 499 41.98 -11.09 -13.94
CA GLN A 499 42.38 -10.93 -15.36
C GLN A 499 43.73 -10.23 -15.48
N GLN A 500 43.93 -9.10 -14.78
CA GLN A 500 45.20 -8.36 -14.79
C GLN A 500 46.37 -9.17 -14.21
N TRP A 501 46.11 -10.09 -13.27
CA TRP A 501 47.10 -11.00 -12.73
C TRP A 501 47.55 -12.04 -13.75
N VAL A 502 46.59 -12.70 -14.41
CA VAL A 502 46.84 -13.72 -15.46
C VAL A 502 47.60 -13.11 -16.64
N GLU A 503 47.21 -11.92 -17.06
CA GLU A 503 47.88 -11.17 -18.14
C GLU A 503 49.23 -10.56 -17.73
N ARG A 504 49.66 -10.75 -16.47
CA ARG A 504 50.89 -10.19 -15.88
C ARG A 504 50.99 -8.66 -15.95
N ARG A 505 49.86 -7.96 -16.04
CA ARG A 505 49.76 -6.49 -16.16
C ARG A 505 49.81 -5.74 -14.82
N LEU A 506 49.73 -6.45 -13.69
CA LEU A 506 49.79 -5.83 -12.36
C LEU A 506 51.21 -5.45 -11.94
N ARG A 507 51.40 -4.18 -11.57
CA ARG A 507 52.63 -3.70 -10.91
C ARG A 507 52.75 -4.26 -9.49
N SER A 508 53.97 -4.35 -8.95
CA SER A 508 54.26 -4.94 -7.63
C SER A 508 53.31 -4.44 -6.51
N ARG A 509 53.14 -3.12 -6.36
CA ARG A 509 52.20 -2.53 -5.38
C ARG A 509 50.75 -2.99 -5.58
N GLN A 510 50.29 -3.10 -6.83
CA GLN A 510 48.93 -3.54 -7.16
C GLN A 510 48.73 -5.04 -6.90
N ARG A 511 49.78 -5.86 -7.10
CA ARG A 511 49.79 -7.27 -6.70
C ARG A 511 49.61 -7.42 -5.19
N GLN A 512 50.36 -6.65 -4.41
CA GLN A 512 50.25 -6.67 -2.95
C GLN A 512 48.86 -6.22 -2.46
N THR A 513 48.28 -5.18 -3.07
CA THR A 513 46.88 -4.78 -2.79
C THR A 513 45.87 -5.88 -3.14
N TYR A 514 46.08 -6.61 -4.24
CA TYR A 514 45.22 -7.71 -4.63
C TYR A 514 45.29 -8.89 -3.64
N LEU A 515 46.49 -9.24 -3.16
CA LEU A 515 46.66 -10.25 -2.11
C LEU A 515 45.95 -9.86 -0.80
N HIS A 516 46.04 -8.59 -0.39
CA HIS A 516 45.31 -8.07 0.77
C HIS A 516 43.79 -8.11 0.58
N MET A 517 43.30 -7.76 -0.61
CA MET A 517 41.88 -7.87 -0.95
C MET A 517 41.39 -9.31 -0.79
N VAL A 518 42.09 -10.25 -1.40
CA VAL A 518 41.78 -11.68 -1.35
C VAL A 518 41.73 -12.21 0.09
N SER A 519 42.72 -11.85 0.92
CA SER A 519 42.74 -12.21 2.34
C SER A 519 41.55 -11.60 3.11
N SER A 520 41.23 -10.33 2.84
CA SER A 520 40.10 -9.64 3.45
C SER A 520 38.75 -10.24 3.03
N VAL A 521 38.60 -10.65 1.78
CA VAL A 521 37.39 -11.29 1.22
C VAL A 521 37.06 -12.60 1.95
N LYS A 522 38.08 -13.39 2.33
CA LYS A 522 37.89 -14.62 3.13
C LYS A 522 37.26 -14.33 4.50
N LEU A 523 37.60 -13.21 5.13
CA LEU A 523 37.01 -12.77 6.40
C LEU A 523 35.65 -12.09 6.21
N LEU A 524 35.52 -11.23 5.19
CA LEU A 524 34.32 -10.44 4.97
C LEU A 524 33.13 -11.30 4.52
N SER A 525 33.37 -12.39 3.80
CA SER A 525 32.32 -13.34 3.38
C SER A 525 31.49 -13.86 4.57
N PRO A 526 32.06 -14.54 5.59
CA PRO A 526 31.30 -15.03 6.74
C PRO A 526 30.71 -13.89 7.59
N VAL A 527 31.34 -12.71 7.64
CA VAL A 527 30.78 -11.55 8.35
C VAL A 527 29.53 -11.00 7.67
N LEU A 528 29.53 -10.89 6.34
CA LEU A 528 28.35 -10.44 5.60
C LEU A 528 27.24 -11.50 5.65
N GLN A 529 27.58 -12.78 5.57
CA GLN A 529 26.62 -13.89 5.80
C GLN A 529 25.99 -13.81 7.19
N LEU A 530 26.78 -13.52 8.23
CA LEU A 530 26.29 -13.30 9.59
C LEU A 530 25.31 -12.11 9.67
N ILE A 531 25.60 -11.01 8.97
CA ILE A 531 24.69 -9.85 8.91
C ILE A 531 23.39 -10.22 8.18
N LEU A 532 23.46 -10.99 7.08
CA LEU A 532 22.27 -11.44 6.37
C LEU A 532 21.41 -12.39 7.22
N LEU A 533 22.04 -13.30 7.96
CA LEU A 533 21.36 -14.16 8.93
C LEU A 533 20.69 -13.33 10.03
N LEU A 534 21.39 -12.33 10.58
CA LEU A 534 20.82 -11.41 11.55
C LEU A 534 19.59 -10.69 10.98
N ILE A 535 19.66 -10.17 9.76
CA ILE A 535 18.52 -9.51 9.10
C ILE A 535 17.35 -10.48 8.97
N ALA A 536 17.58 -11.72 8.53
CA ALA A 536 16.53 -12.72 8.36
C ALA A 536 15.85 -13.08 9.69
N LEU A 537 16.64 -13.31 10.74
CA LEU A 537 16.17 -13.61 12.10
C LEU A 537 15.35 -12.46 12.71
N GLU A 538 15.85 -11.23 12.61
CA GLU A 538 15.14 -10.05 13.09
C GLU A 538 13.86 -9.79 12.29
N LEU A 539 13.86 -10.11 10.99
CA LEU A 539 12.69 -9.95 10.13
C LEU A 539 11.57 -10.93 10.49
N VAL A 540 11.88 -12.21 10.75
CA VAL A 540 10.88 -13.19 11.20
C VAL A 540 10.23 -12.77 12.53
N ASN A 541 10.99 -12.10 13.39
CA ASN A 541 10.53 -11.62 14.70
C ASN A 541 10.10 -10.14 14.70
N ILE A 542 9.88 -9.54 13.53
CA ILE A 542 9.74 -8.08 13.39
C ILE A 542 8.60 -7.49 14.22
N HIS A 543 7.50 -8.23 14.38
CA HIS A 543 6.32 -7.79 15.13
C HIS A 543 6.54 -7.73 16.64
N MET A 544 7.59 -8.39 17.16
CA MET A 544 7.99 -8.29 18.57
C MET A 544 8.48 -6.89 18.95
N VAL A 545 8.70 -6.00 17.96
CA VAL A 545 9.03 -4.60 18.20
C VAL A 545 7.98 -3.88 19.03
N GLY A 546 6.70 -4.29 18.92
CA GLY A 546 5.61 -3.73 19.71
C GLY A 546 5.72 -4.01 21.21
N GLY A 547 6.49 -5.02 21.61
CA GLY A 547 6.74 -5.36 23.01
C GLY A 547 7.89 -4.59 23.66
N LYS A 548 8.63 -3.75 22.92
CA LYS A 548 9.74 -2.95 23.47
C LYS A 548 9.22 -1.67 24.12
N SER A 549 9.76 -1.33 25.28
CA SER A 549 9.59 0.01 25.85
C SER A 549 10.22 1.08 24.93
N PRO A 550 9.81 2.36 25.02
CA PRO A 550 10.37 3.43 24.20
C PRO A 550 11.91 3.52 24.29
N CYS A 551 12.48 3.29 25.48
CA CYS A 551 13.94 3.30 25.69
C CYS A 551 14.62 2.11 24.98
N GLU A 552 14.09 0.90 25.14
CA GLU A 552 14.63 -0.30 24.49
C GLU A 552 14.50 -0.22 22.97
N TYR A 553 13.41 0.36 22.46
CA TYR A 553 13.21 0.61 21.04
C TYR A 553 14.27 1.55 20.47
N GLN A 554 14.55 2.66 21.16
CA GLN A 554 15.61 3.58 20.75
C GLN A 554 17.00 2.94 20.79
N GLN A 555 17.30 2.13 21.81
CA GLN A 555 18.57 1.39 21.90
C GLN A 555 18.70 0.39 20.75
N TYR A 556 17.63 -0.32 20.41
CA TYR A 556 17.57 -1.25 19.30
C TYR A 556 17.79 -0.55 17.94
N LEU A 557 17.12 0.58 17.70
CA LEU A 557 17.37 1.37 16.49
C LEU A 557 18.80 1.92 16.42
N LYS A 558 19.37 2.35 17.54
CA LYS A 558 20.78 2.79 17.60
C LYS A 558 21.73 1.64 17.23
N PHE A 559 21.45 0.43 17.70
CA PHE A 559 22.20 -0.76 17.30
C PHE A 559 22.12 -1.01 15.79
N LEU A 560 20.92 -1.07 15.21
CA LEU A 560 20.76 -1.28 13.76
C LEU A 560 21.44 -0.18 12.94
N LYS A 561 21.33 1.09 13.37
CA LYS A 561 22.02 2.22 12.74
C LYS A 561 23.54 2.08 12.83
N SER A 562 24.08 1.47 13.88
CA SER A 562 25.52 1.20 13.98
C SER A 562 25.99 0.13 12.99
N VAL A 563 25.17 -0.90 12.73
CA VAL A 563 25.42 -1.91 11.69
C VAL A 563 25.31 -1.27 10.30
N LEU A 564 24.34 -0.38 10.09
CA LEU A 564 24.22 0.40 8.86
C LEU A 564 25.48 1.26 8.62
N GLN A 565 25.91 2.04 9.61
CA GLN A 565 27.14 2.84 9.53
C GLN A 565 28.37 1.99 9.21
N TYR A 566 28.48 0.79 9.78
CA TYR A 566 29.54 -0.15 9.44
C TYR A 566 29.48 -0.55 7.96
N THR A 567 28.33 -0.99 7.47
CA THR A 567 28.19 -1.41 6.05
C THR A 567 28.41 -0.26 5.08
N GLU A 568 28.04 0.98 5.43
CA GLU A 568 28.33 2.19 4.63
C GLU A 568 29.83 2.48 4.54
N LYS A 569 30.55 2.38 5.66
CA LYS A 569 32.01 2.52 5.67
C LYS A 569 32.68 1.39 4.89
N LEU A 570 32.15 0.17 4.97
CA LEU A 570 32.66 -0.96 4.20
C LEU A 570 32.54 -0.69 2.70
N VAL A 571 31.38 -0.23 2.20
CA VAL A 571 31.17 0.19 0.80
C VAL A 571 32.20 1.23 0.36
N ALA A 572 32.54 2.19 1.24
CA ALA A 572 33.56 3.19 0.92
C ALA A 572 34.96 2.55 0.80
N HIS A 573 35.33 1.62 1.68
CA HIS A 573 36.65 0.98 1.69
C HIS A 573 36.84 -0.06 0.58
N THR A 574 35.78 -0.77 0.18
CA THR A 574 35.79 -1.78 -0.90
C THR A 574 35.62 -1.19 -2.29
N SER A 575 35.42 0.13 -2.42
CA SER A 575 35.37 0.80 -3.71
C SER A 575 36.71 0.75 -4.44
N GLN A 576 36.67 0.60 -5.77
CA GLN A 576 37.86 0.55 -6.62
C GLN A 576 38.75 1.80 -6.52
N GLN A 577 38.19 2.94 -6.11
CA GLN A 577 38.94 4.19 -5.93
C GLN A 577 39.75 4.19 -4.63
N ARG A 578 39.19 3.66 -3.54
CA ARG A 578 39.82 3.68 -2.21
C ARG A 578 40.69 2.45 -1.95
N ASN A 579 40.22 1.24 -2.27
CA ASN A 579 40.93 -0.03 -2.07
C ASN A 579 41.59 -0.20 -0.68
N LYS A 580 40.87 0.16 0.38
CA LYS A 580 41.38 0.22 1.76
C LYS A 580 41.08 -1.07 2.53
N TRP A 581 41.64 -2.19 2.06
CA TRP A 581 41.32 -3.53 2.55
C TRP A 581 41.79 -3.81 3.99
N SER A 582 42.99 -3.35 4.38
CA SER A 582 43.48 -3.51 5.76
C SER A 582 42.64 -2.72 6.78
N GLU A 583 42.22 -1.50 6.41
CA GLU A 583 41.34 -0.68 7.24
C GLU A 583 39.96 -1.33 7.41
N ALA A 584 39.46 -2.02 6.36
CA ALA A 584 38.21 -2.77 6.42
C ALA A 584 38.25 -3.87 7.50
N ILE A 585 39.36 -4.58 7.67
CA ILE A 585 39.50 -5.61 8.73
C ILE A 585 39.38 -4.98 10.14
N SER A 586 40.08 -3.87 10.38
CA SER A 586 39.99 -3.15 11.66
C SER A 586 38.58 -2.65 11.96
N LEU A 587 37.89 -2.15 10.93
CA LEU A 587 36.49 -1.71 10.99
C LEU A 587 35.56 -2.89 11.32
N THR A 588 35.79 -4.05 10.71
CA THR A 588 35.02 -5.29 10.94
C THR A 588 35.13 -5.76 12.38
N ARG A 589 36.32 -5.74 12.98
CA ARG A 589 36.51 -6.12 14.38
C ARG A 589 35.67 -5.26 15.33
N ALA A 590 35.68 -3.94 15.14
CA ALA A 590 34.90 -3.01 15.95
C ALA A 590 33.38 -3.22 15.79
N ALA A 591 32.92 -3.59 14.61
CA ALA A 591 31.51 -3.91 14.36
C ALA A 591 31.10 -5.24 15.02
N LEU A 592 31.92 -6.29 14.89
CA LEU A 592 31.68 -7.59 15.51
C LEU A 592 31.61 -7.50 17.03
N LEU A 593 32.48 -6.70 17.67
CA LEU A 593 32.42 -6.44 19.11
C LEU A 593 31.08 -5.83 19.54
N LYS A 594 30.55 -4.88 18.77
CA LYS A 594 29.24 -4.26 19.05
C LYS A 594 28.09 -5.23 18.85
N MET A 595 28.14 -6.04 17.80
CA MET A 595 27.17 -7.10 17.54
C MET A 595 27.17 -8.11 18.69
N TRP A 596 28.34 -8.62 19.07
CA TRP A 596 28.50 -9.52 20.20
C TRP A 596 27.92 -8.95 21.49
N SER A 597 28.31 -7.72 21.88
CA SER A 597 27.82 -7.10 23.12
C SER A 597 26.29 -6.93 23.14
N PHE A 598 25.68 -6.64 21.98
CA PHE A 598 24.22 -6.48 21.89
C PHE A 598 23.48 -7.83 21.91
N THR A 599 24.07 -8.85 21.28
CA THR A 599 23.59 -10.24 21.31
C THR A 599 23.69 -10.82 22.72
N GLU A 600 24.82 -10.64 23.41
CA GLU A 600 25.06 -11.09 24.79
C GLU A 600 24.05 -10.48 25.78
N LYS A 601 23.71 -9.19 25.62
CA LYS A 601 22.70 -8.51 26.44
C LYS A 601 21.26 -8.94 26.13
N LYS A 602 21.05 -9.85 25.18
CA LYS A 602 19.73 -10.35 24.74
C LYS A 602 18.76 -9.24 24.32
N GLN A 603 19.25 -8.20 23.65
CA GLN A 603 18.47 -7.00 23.31
C GLN A 603 17.83 -7.01 21.90
N MET A 604 18.16 -7.99 21.07
CA MET A 604 17.58 -8.19 19.73
C MET A 604 16.12 -8.69 19.78
N LEU A 605 15.38 -8.59 18.66
CA LEU A 605 13.98 -9.03 18.59
C LEU A 605 13.82 -10.53 18.78
N ILE A 606 14.77 -11.32 18.27
CA ILE A 606 14.78 -12.79 18.44
C ILE A 606 14.72 -13.23 19.90
N HIS A 607 15.30 -12.46 20.82
CA HIS A 607 15.33 -12.81 22.24
C HIS A 607 14.00 -12.55 22.95
N LEU A 608 13.15 -11.68 22.37
CA LEU A 608 11.82 -11.40 22.92
C LEU A 608 10.83 -12.53 22.62
N ALA A 609 11.00 -13.23 21.49
CA ALA A 609 10.11 -14.32 21.08
C ALA A 609 10.09 -15.51 22.06
N LYS A 610 11.22 -15.83 22.71
CA LYS A 610 11.29 -16.89 23.73
C LYS A 610 10.67 -16.51 25.08
N LYS A 611 10.67 -15.21 25.45
CA LYS A 611 10.04 -14.73 26.69
C LYS A 611 8.51 -14.86 26.67
N SER A 612 7.89 -14.83 25.48
CA SER A 612 6.45 -15.06 25.32
C SER A 612 6.07 -16.54 25.38
N ALA A 613 6.95 -17.45 24.96
CA ALA A 613 6.70 -18.90 25.04
C ALA A 613 6.77 -19.42 26.49
N SER A 614 7.63 -18.85 27.35
CA SER A 614 7.77 -19.27 28.75
C SER A 614 6.70 -18.69 29.70
N LYS A 615 5.74 -17.91 29.21
CA LYS A 615 4.62 -17.35 30.00
C LYS A 615 3.28 -18.05 29.71
N GLY A 616 3.30 -19.14 28.95
CA GLY A 616 2.12 -19.89 28.54
C GLY A 616 1.87 -21.20 29.28
N ASP A 617 2.54 -21.46 30.40
CA ASP A 617 2.24 -22.57 31.30
C ASP A 617 2.22 -22.05 32.75
N LEU A 618 1.05 -21.54 33.17
CA LEU A 618 0.54 -21.50 34.55
C LEU A 618 -0.91 -21.04 34.55
#